data_AF-A0A945ZJT7-F1
#
_entry.id   AF-A0A945ZJT7-F1
#
_cell.length_a   1.000
_cell.length_b   1.000
_cell.length_c   1.000
_cell.angle_alpha   90.00
_cell.angle_beta   90.00
_cell.angle_gamma   90.00
#
_symmetry.space_group_name_H-M   'P 1'
#
loop_
_entity.id
_entity.type
_entity.pdbx_description
1 polymer ?
#
loop_
_entity_poly.entity_id
_entity_poly.type
_entity_poly.pdbx_seq_one_letter_code
_entity_poly.pdbx_strand_id
1 'polypeptide(L)'
;MQINKEGSATPLALSQLPMYDWPEIATATNALWGAIRDAFNQRDIRAPTTLDRSLSREQVWLSKQLLLSQTCGLPLVQTLGKRVKVLGSFAYQGIAPAGEYHSVIIARADNGK
;
A
#
# COMPACT_ATOMS: atom_id res chain seq x y z
N MET A 1 -23.80 0.46 40.67
CA MET A 1 -24.36 0.58 39.31
C MET A 1 -23.18 0.61 38.35
N GLN A 2 -22.87 -0.52 37.71
CA GLN A 2 -21.74 -0.65 36.80
C GLN A 2 -22.06 0.04 35.47
N ILE A 3 -21.17 0.91 35.00
CA ILE A 3 -21.11 1.34 33.60
C ILE A 3 -19.73 1.00 33.05
N ASN A 4 -19.42 -0.29 32.98
CA ASN A 4 -18.32 -0.78 32.16
C ASN A 4 -18.86 -0.94 30.74
N LYS A 5 -18.76 0.12 29.93
CA LYS A 5 -18.81 -0.02 28.48
C LYS A 5 -17.38 0.05 27.97
N GLU A 6 -16.60 -0.99 28.27
CA GLU A 6 -15.43 -1.30 27.45
C GLU A 6 -15.96 -1.78 26.11
N GLY A 7 -16.22 -0.83 25.22
CA GLY A 7 -16.28 -1.12 23.80
C GLY A 7 -14.90 -1.66 23.45
N SER A 8 -14.83 -2.96 23.18
CA SER A 8 -13.65 -3.58 22.58
C SER A 8 -13.38 -2.84 21.27
N ALA A 9 -12.51 -1.82 21.31
CA ALA A 9 -12.06 -1.14 20.12
C ALA A 9 -11.32 -2.20 19.31
N THR A 10 -11.96 -2.69 18.25
CA THR A 10 -11.30 -3.50 17.25
C THR A 10 -10.04 -2.74 16.84
N PRO A 11 -8.85 -3.38 16.84
CA PRO A 11 -7.61 -2.67 16.56
C PRO A 11 -7.75 -1.91 15.23
N LEU A 12 -7.29 -0.65 15.18
CA LEU A 12 -7.40 0.19 13.99
C LEU A 12 -6.77 -0.55 12.79
N ALA A 13 -7.58 -0.92 11.82
CA ALA A 13 -7.11 -1.50 10.57
C ALA A 13 -6.10 -0.56 9.89
N LEU A 14 -4.97 -1.10 9.44
CA LEU A 14 -3.91 -0.35 8.76
C LEU A 14 -4.00 -0.56 7.26
N SER A 15 -3.81 0.51 6.49
CA SER A 15 -3.69 0.44 5.03
C SER A 15 -2.60 1.37 4.53
N GLN A 16 -1.74 0.89 3.63
CA GLN A 16 -0.62 1.67 3.09
C GLN A 16 -0.40 1.35 1.61
N LEU A 17 -0.49 2.36 0.76
CA LEU A 17 -0.38 2.25 -0.70
C LEU A 17 0.20 3.56 -1.26
N PRO A 18 0.91 3.52 -2.41
CA PRO A 18 1.70 2.40 -2.93
C PRO A 18 2.98 2.16 -2.10
N MET A 19 3.84 1.21 -2.49
CA MET A 19 5.17 1.06 -1.89
C MET A 19 6.04 2.32 -2.08
N TYR A 20 5.84 3.02 -3.20
CA TYR A 20 6.56 4.23 -3.58
C TYR A 20 5.59 5.42 -3.63
N ASP A 21 5.21 5.93 -2.46
CA ASP A 21 4.22 7.02 -2.34
C ASP A 21 4.90 8.38 -2.36
N TRP A 22 5.31 8.81 -3.55
CA TRP A 22 5.93 10.13 -3.76
C TRP A 22 4.89 11.25 -3.59
N PRO A 23 5.28 12.44 -3.06
CA PRO A 23 4.36 13.56 -2.88
C PRO A 23 3.57 13.95 -4.15
N GLU A 24 4.20 13.84 -5.31
CA GLU A 24 3.65 14.20 -6.62
C GLU A 24 2.45 13.33 -7.02
N ILE A 25 2.39 12.09 -6.52
CA ILE A 25 1.31 11.15 -6.83
C ILE A 25 0.32 10.96 -5.68
N ALA A 26 0.58 11.57 -4.51
CA ALA A 26 -0.20 11.34 -3.30
C ALA A 26 -1.70 11.62 -3.46
N THR A 27 -2.07 12.63 -4.25
CA THR A 27 -3.48 12.93 -4.58
C THR A 27 -4.15 11.78 -5.33
N ALA A 28 -3.50 11.23 -6.35
CA ALA A 28 -4.03 10.10 -7.11
C ALA A 28 -4.10 8.83 -6.25
N THR A 29 -3.07 8.58 -5.44
CA THR A 29 -3.04 7.49 -4.46
C THR A 29 -4.21 7.58 -3.47
N ASN A 30 -4.48 8.78 -2.92
CA ASN A 30 -5.59 8.99 -2.00
C ASN A 30 -6.96 8.78 -2.68
N ALA A 31 -7.10 9.18 -3.94
CA ALA A 31 -8.33 8.95 -4.70
C ALA A 31 -8.58 7.46 -4.95
N LEU A 32 -7.53 6.71 -5.32
CA LEU A 32 -7.60 5.24 -5.46
C LEU A 32 -8.00 4.58 -4.13
N TRP A 33 -7.39 5.00 -3.01
CA TRP A 33 -7.78 4.49 -1.69
C TRP A 33 -9.23 4.79 -1.35
N GLY A 34 -9.71 6.00 -1.65
CA GLY A 34 -11.12 6.37 -1.50
C GLY A 34 -12.05 5.39 -2.23
N ALA A 35 -11.77 5.09 -3.50
CA ALA A 35 -12.55 4.14 -4.29
C ALA A 35 -12.52 2.70 -3.72
N ILE A 36 -11.34 2.23 -3.28
CA ILE A 36 -11.19 0.90 -2.65
C ILE A 36 -12.00 0.85 -1.34
N ARG A 37 -11.87 1.88 -0.50
CA ARG A 37 -12.58 2.00 0.78
C ARG A 37 -14.09 2.03 0.58
N ASP A 38 -14.59 2.75 -0.42
CA ASP A 38 -16.01 2.78 -0.73
C ASP A 38 -16.51 1.41 -1.19
N ALA A 39 -15.71 0.66 -1.96
CA ALA A 39 -16.01 -0.73 -2.32
C ALA A 39 -15.97 -1.69 -1.13
N PHE A 40 -15.13 -1.45 -0.13
CA PHE A 40 -15.15 -2.17 1.16
C PHE A 40 -16.41 -1.87 1.96
N ASN A 41 -16.81 -0.60 2.05
CA ASN A 41 -18.03 -0.20 2.75
C ASN A 41 -19.29 -0.84 2.15
N GLN A 42 -19.37 -0.95 0.82
CA GLN A 42 -20.46 -1.66 0.13
C GLN A 42 -20.56 -3.15 0.47
N ARG A 43 -19.51 -3.73 1.08
CA ARG A 43 -19.42 -5.14 1.49
C ARG A 43 -19.33 -5.30 3.01
N ASP A 44 -19.65 -4.25 3.75
CA ASP A 44 -19.57 -4.20 5.22
C ASP A 44 -18.17 -4.48 5.79
N ILE A 45 -17.12 -4.24 5.01
CA ILE A 45 -15.73 -4.37 5.45
C ILE A 45 -15.28 -3.00 5.99
N ARG A 46 -14.97 -2.93 7.29
CA ARG A 46 -14.43 -1.71 7.92
C ARG A 46 -13.02 -1.43 7.44
N ALA A 47 -12.77 -0.20 7.01
CA ALA A 47 -11.48 0.27 6.53
C ALA A 47 -11.11 1.63 7.13
N PRO A 48 -9.81 1.96 7.28
CA PRO A 48 -9.39 3.26 7.80
C PRO A 48 -9.76 4.39 6.83
N THR A 49 -10.01 5.58 7.39
CA THR A 49 -10.37 6.76 6.59
C THR A 49 -9.25 7.18 5.65
N THR A 50 -8.00 7.06 6.10
CA THR A 50 -6.80 7.50 5.37
C THR A 50 -5.74 6.41 5.35
N LEU A 51 -4.84 6.48 4.37
CA LEU A 51 -3.65 5.65 4.33
C LEU A 51 -2.68 6.04 5.45
N ASP A 52 -2.03 5.04 6.05
CA ASP A 52 -0.93 5.26 6.99
C ASP A 52 0.36 5.59 6.24
N ARG A 53 0.93 6.74 6.60
CA ARG A 53 2.23 7.23 6.12
C ARG A 53 3.21 7.47 7.28
N SER A 54 2.83 7.07 8.49
CA SER A 54 3.60 7.32 9.71
C SER A 54 4.51 6.15 10.06
N LEU A 55 4.10 4.91 9.76
CA LEU A 55 4.87 3.71 10.04
C LEU A 55 5.72 3.28 8.84
N SER A 56 6.81 2.56 9.11
CA SER A 56 7.60 1.95 8.05
C SER A 56 6.80 0.88 7.30
N ARG A 57 7.16 0.65 6.04
CA ARG A 57 6.54 -0.37 5.18
C ARG A 57 6.59 -1.75 5.81
N GLU A 58 7.73 -2.12 6.38
CA GLU A 58 7.95 -3.40 7.03
C GLU A 58 7.06 -3.57 8.27
N GLN A 59 6.88 -2.51 9.06
CA GLN A 59 5.98 -2.50 10.22
C GLN A 59 4.53 -2.74 9.78
N VAL A 60 4.08 -2.07 8.72
CA VAL A 60 2.71 -2.22 8.21
C VAL A 60 2.51 -3.60 7.57
N TRP A 61 3.42 -4.06 6.70
CA TRP A 61 3.31 -5.34 6.01
C TRP A 61 3.24 -6.55 6.94
N LEU A 62 3.90 -6.48 8.10
CA LEU A 62 3.93 -7.57 9.08
C LEU A 62 2.96 -7.34 10.25
N SER A 63 2.19 -6.25 10.22
CA SER A 63 1.20 -5.97 11.25
C SER A 63 0.03 -6.94 11.19
N LYS A 64 -0.40 -7.45 12.35
CA LYS A 64 -1.65 -8.21 12.48
C LYS A 64 -2.90 -7.38 12.18
N GLN A 65 -2.75 -6.05 12.12
CA GLN A 65 -3.82 -5.10 11.80
C GLN A 65 -3.84 -4.72 10.31
N LEU A 66 -2.94 -5.29 9.50
CA LEU A 66 -2.89 -5.02 8.07
C LEU A 66 -4.21 -5.41 7.40
N LEU A 67 -4.90 -4.43 6.83
CA LEU A 67 -6.06 -4.64 5.97
C LEU A 67 -5.63 -4.76 4.51
N LEU A 68 -4.86 -3.80 4.01
CA LEU A 68 -4.41 -3.78 2.62
C LEU A 68 -3.09 -3.02 2.48
N SER A 69 -2.15 -3.57 1.72
CA SER A 69 -0.97 -2.83 1.27
C SER A 69 -0.48 -3.33 -0.08
N GLN A 70 0.44 -2.59 -0.67
CA GLN A 70 1.12 -2.92 -1.92
C GLN A 70 2.62 -2.98 -1.66
N THR A 71 3.25 -3.98 -2.26
CA THR A 71 4.70 -4.17 -2.25
C THR A 71 5.17 -4.43 -3.67
N CYS A 72 6.43 -4.17 -3.96
CA CYS A 72 7.04 -4.60 -5.21
C CYS A 72 7.42 -6.10 -5.14
N GLY A 73 7.84 -6.68 -6.26
CA GLY A 73 8.17 -8.11 -6.31
C GLY A 73 9.31 -8.51 -5.38
N LEU A 74 10.31 -7.63 -5.17
CA LEU A 74 11.53 -7.95 -4.43
C LEU A 74 11.28 -8.22 -2.93
N PRO A 75 10.61 -7.34 -2.14
CA PRO A 75 10.25 -7.67 -0.77
C PRO A 75 9.34 -8.89 -0.68
N LEU A 76 8.44 -9.09 -1.65
CA LEU A 76 7.57 -10.27 -1.68
C LEU A 76 8.39 -11.57 -1.70
N VAL A 77 9.39 -11.68 -2.58
CA VAL A 77 10.20 -12.90 -2.69
C VAL A 77 11.25 -13.04 -1.59
N GLN A 78 11.86 -11.94 -1.15
CA GLN A 78 12.95 -12.00 -0.17
C GLN A 78 12.44 -12.14 1.26
N THR A 79 11.33 -11.49 1.61
CA THR A 79 10.94 -11.34 3.01
C THR A 79 9.45 -11.64 3.26
N LEU A 80 8.50 -11.31 2.38
CA LEU A 80 7.08 -11.37 2.73
C LEU A 80 6.37 -12.67 2.31
N GLY A 81 6.93 -13.48 1.43
CA GLY A 81 6.21 -14.53 0.69
C GLY A 81 5.41 -15.55 1.53
N LYS A 82 5.82 -15.84 2.77
CA LYS A 82 5.10 -16.74 3.69
C LYS A 82 4.39 -16.01 4.85
N ARG A 83 4.50 -14.69 4.91
CA ARG A 83 4.06 -13.84 6.03
C ARG A 83 2.85 -12.98 5.68
N VAL A 84 2.53 -12.85 4.40
CA VAL A 84 1.37 -12.11 3.91
C VAL A 84 0.55 -12.96 2.95
N LYS A 85 -0.72 -12.59 2.76
CA LYS A 85 -1.57 -13.16 1.70
C LYS A 85 -1.57 -12.22 0.50
N VAL A 86 -1.08 -12.71 -0.64
CA VAL A 86 -1.17 -11.97 -1.91
C VAL A 86 -2.61 -12.03 -2.43
N LEU A 87 -3.21 -10.87 -2.68
CA LEU A 87 -4.55 -10.74 -3.26
C LEU A 87 -4.52 -10.68 -4.80
N GLY A 88 -3.46 -10.10 -5.37
CA GLY A 88 -3.27 -9.97 -6.82
C GLY A 88 -2.22 -8.92 -7.18
N SER A 89 -2.17 -8.59 -8.46
CA SER A 89 -1.38 -7.48 -9.02
C SER A 89 -2.28 -6.57 -9.85
N PHE A 90 -1.94 -5.29 -9.96
CA PHE A 90 -2.64 -4.40 -10.88
C PHE A 90 -2.32 -4.80 -12.33
N ALA A 91 -3.37 -4.92 -13.15
CA ALA A 91 -3.25 -5.00 -14.59
C ALA A 91 -3.61 -3.64 -15.17
N TYR A 92 -2.61 -2.95 -15.74
CA TYR A 92 -2.83 -1.68 -16.43
C TYR A 92 -3.24 -1.96 -17.87
N GLN A 93 -4.40 -1.43 -18.28
CA GLN A 93 -4.94 -1.57 -19.65
C GLN A 93 -5.47 -0.20 -20.12
N GLY A 94 -5.61 -0.03 -21.43
CA GLY A 94 -6.21 1.17 -22.01
C GLY A 94 -5.37 2.45 -21.90
N ILE A 95 -4.07 2.34 -21.64
CA ILE A 95 -3.16 3.49 -21.62
C ILE A 95 -2.75 3.82 -23.05
N ALA A 96 -3.16 4.99 -23.55
CA ALA A 96 -2.81 5.50 -24.88
C ALA A 96 -2.21 6.92 -24.77
N PRO A 97 -1.09 7.21 -25.47
CA PRO A 97 -0.25 6.24 -26.17
C PRO A 97 0.39 5.26 -25.17
N ALA A 98 0.80 4.08 -25.67
CA ALA A 98 1.60 3.19 -24.84
C ALA A 98 2.86 3.94 -24.37
N GLY A 99 3.13 3.91 -23.06
CA GLY A 99 4.34 4.52 -22.52
C GLY A 99 5.58 3.70 -22.90
N GLU A 100 6.70 4.36 -23.09
CA GLU A 100 7.99 3.69 -23.20
C GLU A 100 8.61 3.51 -21.80
N TYR A 101 9.12 2.31 -21.51
CA TYR A 101 9.82 2.02 -20.27
C TYR A 101 11.32 1.93 -20.54
N HIS A 102 12.09 2.83 -19.93
CA HIS A 102 13.55 2.89 -20.06
C HIS A 102 14.22 2.81 -18.69
N SER A 103 15.36 2.13 -18.64
CA SER A 103 16.27 2.19 -17.50
C SER A 103 17.45 3.11 -17.86
N VAL A 104 17.86 3.97 -16.94
CA VAL A 104 19.08 4.78 -17.10
C VAL A 104 20.14 4.32 -16.10
N ILE A 105 21.38 4.21 -16.56
CA ILE A 105 22.54 3.99 -15.71
C ILE A 105 23.24 5.34 -15.55
N ILE A 106 23.30 5.84 -14.32
CA ILE A 106 24.00 7.08 -13.99
C ILE A 106 25.37 6.70 -13.43
N ALA A 107 26.42 7.09 -14.13
CA ALA A 107 27.80 6.96 -13.68
C ALA A 107 28.43 8.35 -13.55
N ARG A 108 29.44 8.47 -12.68
CA ARG A 108 30.30 9.66 -12.68
C ARG A 108 31.03 9.78 -14.02
N ALA A 109 31.21 11.01 -14.49
CA ALA A 109 31.88 11.27 -15.77
C ALA A 109 33.33 10.73 -15.81
N ASP A 110 33.99 10.61 -14.66
CA ASP A 110 35.37 10.16 -14.53
C ASP A 110 35.54 8.69 -14.13
N ASN A 111 34.46 7.88 -14.16
CA ASN A 111 34.52 6.44 -13.87
C ASN A 111 35.20 5.59 -14.97
N GLY A 112 35.87 6.23 -15.94
CA GLY A 112 36.60 5.61 -17.04
C GLY A 112 38.09 5.39 -16.75
N LYS A 113 38.45 4.97 -15.54
CA LYS A 113 39.82 4.55 -15.19
C LYS A 113 39.80 3.24 -14.40
#